data_AF-A0A251V6R9-F1
#
_entry.id   AF-A0A251V6R9-F1
#
_cell.length_a   1.000
_cell.length_b   1.000
_cell.length_c   1.000
_cell.angle_alpha   90.00
_cell.angle_beta   90.00
_cell.angle_gamma   90.00
#
_symmetry.space_group_name_H-M   'P 1'
#
loop_
_entity.id
_entity.type
_entity.pdbx_description
1 polymer ?
#
loop_
_entity_poly.entity_id
_entity_poly.type
_entity_poly.pdbx_seq_one_letter_code
_entity_poly.pdbx_strand_id
1 'polypeptide(L)'
;MLPQPVPEIQRTNIGNVVLLLKSLKVENLLDFDFMDPPPQDKVLNSMHQLWVLGALSSDTGSVTDIGLKMVEFPLDPPLAKMLLVGEELECLDEVVTIVSMLSVPSVFFRLKDQAEKSESDADRRKHLVPGSDHLMSLNLYQQWEENKCLGDWCKKHHMRLRGLKRSIVFEFNCLRY
;
A
#
# COMPACT_ATOMS: atom_id res chain seq x y z
N MET A 1 -23.71 2.77 23.83
CA MET A 1 -22.32 2.88 23.35
C MET A 1 -21.54 1.71 23.91
N LEU A 2 -20.65 1.09 23.13
CA LEU A 2 -19.78 0.03 23.66
C LEU A 2 -18.88 0.63 24.76
N PRO A 3 -18.70 -0.05 25.90
CA PRO A 3 -17.94 0.46 27.03
C PRO A 3 -16.43 0.53 26.77
N GLN A 4 -15.93 -0.23 25.80
CA GLN A 4 -14.55 -0.22 25.34
C GLN A 4 -14.48 -0.23 23.81
N PRO A 5 -13.50 0.45 23.20
CA PRO A 5 -13.29 0.39 21.77
C PRO A 5 -12.88 -1.02 21.35
N VAL A 6 -13.42 -1.50 20.23
CA VAL A 6 -13.06 -2.80 19.67
C VAL A 6 -11.55 -2.83 19.37
N PRO A 7 -10.82 -3.90 19.71
CA PRO A 7 -9.40 -4.05 19.42
C PRO A 7 -9.05 -3.85 17.94
N GLU A 8 -7.85 -3.38 17.64
CA GLU A 8 -7.42 -3.13 16.25
C GLU A 8 -7.27 -4.42 15.44
N ILE A 9 -6.72 -5.48 16.06
CA ILE A 9 -6.57 -6.81 15.45
C ILE A 9 -7.90 -7.41 14.99
N GLN A 10 -9.01 -7.02 15.63
CA GLN A 10 -10.36 -7.45 15.25
C GLN A 10 -10.99 -6.54 14.19
N ARG A 11 -10.41 -5.38 13.87
CA ARG A 11 -10.96 -4.39 12.93
C ARG A 11 -10.25 -4.36 11.57
N THR A 12 -8.94 -4.55 11.54
CA THR A 12 -8.13 -4.39 10.32
C THR A 12 -7.84 -5.72 9.61
N ASN A 13 -7.21 -5.66 8.43
CA ASN A 13 -6.64 -6.85 7.78
C ASN A 13 -5.35 -7.23 8.53
N ILE A 14 -5.23 -8.49 8.93
CA ILE A 14 -4.11 -9.01 9.71
C ILE A 14 -3.07 -9.73 8.85
N GLY A 15 -3.09 -9.56 7.52
CA GLY A 15 -2.15 -10.21 6.58
C GLY A 15 -0.68 -10.04 6.97
N ASN A 16 -0.25 -8.81 7.27
CA ASN A 16 1.11 -8.54 7.73
C ASN A 16 1.44 -9.22 9.06
N VAL A 17 0.51 -9.21 10.00
CA VAL A 17 0.69 -9.84 11.32
C VAL A 17 0.79 -11.35 11.18
N VAL A 18 -0.07 -11.97 10.36
CA VAL A 18 -0.05 -13.41 10.07
C VAL A 18 1.27 -13.81 9.42
N LEU A 19 1.75 -13.03 8.45
CA LEU A 19 3.02 -13.29 7.78
C LEU A 19 4.20 -13.18 8.77
N LEU A 20 4.20 -12.16 9.64
CA LEU A 20 5.22 -11.98 10.68
C LEU A 20 5.21 -13.11 11.72
N LEU A 21 4.04 -13.52 12.21
CA LEU A 21 3.94 -14.64 13.16
C LEU A 21 4.45 -15.95 12.53
N LYS A 22 4.13 -16.16 11.25
CA LYS A 22 4.62 -17.32 10.50
C LYS A 22 6.13 -17.27 10.28
N SER A 23 6.72 -16.10 10.05
CA SER A 23 8.19 -15.98 9.91
C SER A 23 8.93 -16.22 11.24
N LEU A 24 8.27 -15.94 12.36
CA LEU A 24 8.71 -16.31 13.71
C LEU A 24 8.50 -17.81 14.05
N LYS A 25 8.12 -18.64 13.08
CA LYS A 25 7.88 -20.09 13.22
C LYS A 25 6.70 -20.45 14.14
N VAL A 26 5.69 -19.61 14.22
CA VAL A 26 4.42 -19.97 14.88
C VAL A 26 3.58 -20.83 13.92
N GLU A 27 3.46 -22.12 14.21
CA GLU A 27 2.74 -23.07 13.34
C GLU A 27 1.22 -22.85 13.42
N ASN A 28 0.65 -22.88 14.62
CA ASN A 28 -0.79 -22.79 14.85
C ASN A 28 -1.19 -21.39 15.30
N LEU A 29 -1.71 -20.58 14.36
CA LEU A 29 -2.25 -19.26 14.70
C LEU A 29 -3.59 -19.32 15.42
N LEU A 30 -4.33 -20.43 15.32
CA LEU A 30 -5.62 -20.58 16.00
C LEU A 30 -5.46 -20.83 17.51
N ASP A 31 -4.35 -21.47 17.90
CA ASP A 31 -4.00 -21.76 19.30
C ASP A 31 -3.04 -20.72 19.88
N PHE A 32 -2.71 -19.68 19.11
CA PHE A 32 -1.82 -18.64 19.58
C PHE A 32 -2.52 -17.76 20.62
N ASP A 33 -1.83 -17.50 21.73
CA ASP A 33 -2.37 -16.77 22.88
C ASP A 33 -2.43 -15.25 22.60
N PHE A 34 -3.39 -14.85 21.78
CA PHE A 34 -3.69 -13.44 21.53
C PHE A 34 -4.38 -12.82 22.75
N MET A 35 -3.96 -11.62 23.14
CA MET A 35 -4.63 -10.83 24.19
C MET A 35 -6.12 -10.60 23.87
N ASP A 36 -6.42 -10.29 22.61
CA ASP A 36 -7.79 -10.24 22.07
C ASP A 36 -7.79 -11.02 20.74
N PRO A 37 -8.30 -12.26 20.70
CA PRO A 37 -8.19 -13.09 19.51
C PRO A 37 -9.01 -12.50 18.35
N PRO A 38 -8.44 -12.46 17.12
CA PRO A 38 -9.21 -12.13 15.94
C PRO A 38 -10.23 -13.24 15.61
N PRO A 39 -11.34 -12.92 14.91
CA PRO A 39 -12.24 -13.94 14.39
C PRO A 39 -11.50 -14.94 13.51
N GLN A 40 -11.80 -16.23 13.65
CA GLN A 40 -11.14 -17.31 12.89
C GLN A 40 -11.24 -17.09 11.38
N ASP A 41 -12.39 -16.62 10.88
CA ASP A 41 -12.59 -16.29 9.47
C ASP A 41 -11.59 -15.25 8.96
N LYS A 42 -11.19 -14.27 9.78
CA LYS A 42 -10.18 -13.28 9.39
C LYS A 42 -8.80 -13.90 9.27
N VAL A 43 -8.43 -14.77 10.21
CA VAL A 43 -7.15 -15.50 10.17
C VAL A 43 -7.09 -16.37 8.91
N LEU A 44 -8.14 -17.14 8.64
CA LEU A 44 -8.24 -18.00 7.47
C LEU A 44 -8.18 -17.21 6.16
N ASN A 45 -8.92 -16.09 6.08
CA ASN A 45 -8.89 -15.22 4.90
C ASN A 45 -7.50 -14.61 4.67
N SER A 46 -6.83 -14.14 5.72
CA SER A 46 -5.46 -13.61 5.61
C SER A 46 -4.45 -14.69 5.22
N MET A 47 -4.55 -15.90 5.78
CA MET A 47 -3.72 -17.04 5.35
C MET A 47 -3.95 -17.38 3.88
N HIS A 48 -5.21 -17.43 3.44
CA HIS A 48 -5.56 -17.70 2.05
C HIS A 48 -5.01 -16.61 1.11
N GLN A 49 -5.11 -15.33 1.49
CA GLN A 49 -4.50 -14.23 0.73
C GLN A 49 -2.98 -14.40 0.58
N LEU A 50 -2.28 -14.74 1.67
CA LEU A 50 -0.83 -14.96 1.63
C LEU A 50 -0.44 -16.19 0.80
N TRP A 51 -1.26 -17.24 0.83
CA TRP A 51 -1.07 -18.41 -0.03
C TRP A 51 -1.22 -18.04 -1.52
N VAL A 52 -2.26 -17.27 -1.88
CA VAL A 52 -2.47 -16.79 -3.26
C VAL A 52 -1.30 -15.90 -3.74
N LEU A 53 -0.70 -15.12 -2.84
CA LEU A 53 0.47 -14.28 -3.14
C LEU A 53 1.78 -15.08 -3.27
N GLY A 54 1.76 -16.37 -2.93
CA GLY A 54 2.94 -17.24 -2.90
C GLY A 54 3.85 -17.01 -1.69
N ALA A 55 3.38 -16.30 -0.65
CA ALA A 55 4.12 -16.05 0.58
C ALA A 55 4.07 -17.25 1.55
N LEU A 56 3.06 -18.12 1.41
CA LEU A 56 2.93 -19.37 2.15
C LEU A 56 2.97 -20.58 1.21
N SER A 57 3.62 -21.65 1.65
CA SER A 57 3.67 -22.92 0.92
C SER A 57 2.31 -23.63 0.93
N SER A 58 1.95 -24.28 -0.17
CA SER A 58 0.72 -25.07 -0.33
C SER A 58 0.66 -26.31 0.58
N ASP A 59 1.82 -26.83 0.97
CA ASP A 59 1.92 -28.18 1.52
C ASP A 59 1.96 -28.14 3.05
N THR A 60 2.72 -27.18 3.59
CA THR A 60 3.05 -27.05 5.01
C THR A 60 2.50 -25.80 5.65
N GLY A 61 2.02 -24.82 4.86
CA GLY A 61 1.65 -23.49 5.36
C GLY A 61 2.81 -22.74 6.02
N SER A 62 4.06 -23.10 5.69
CA SER A 62 5.27 -22.39 6.09
C SER A 62 5.53 -21.20 5.18
N VAL A 63 6.28 -20.21 5.67
CA VAL A 63 6.71 -19.05 4.86
C VAL A 63 7.68 -19.51 3.77
N THR A 64 7.49 -19.02 2.55
CA THR A 64 8.39 -19.26 1.40
C THR A 64 9.53 -18.23 1.37
N ASP A 65 10.53 -18.41 0.50
CA ASP A 65 11.60 -17.41 0.33
C ASP A 65 11.06 -16.04 -0.08
N ILE A 66 10.01 -16.01 -0.92
CA ILE A 66 9.30 -14.79 -1.30
C ILE A 66 8.62 -14.19 -0.07
N GLY A 67 7.94 -15.02 0.73
CA GLY A 67 7.31 -14.57 1.98
C GLY A 67 8.30 -13.98 2.97
N LEU A 68 9.52 -14.52 3.05
CA LEU A 68 10.59 -13.98 3.90
C LEU A 68 11.02 -12.60 3.44
N LYS A 69 11.26 -12.40 2.14
CA LYS A 69 11.54 -11.06 1.59
C LYS A 69 10.39 -10.08 1.85
N MET A 70 9.14 -10.53 1.73
CA MET A 70 7.97 -9.68 1.97
C MET A 70 7.87 -9.18 3.43
N VAL A 71 8.37 -9.94 4.40
CA VAL A 71 8.36 -9.56 5.83
C VAL A 71 9.30 -8.37 6.12
N GLU A 72 10.35 -8.20 5.32
CA GLU A 72 11.32 -7.12 5.51
C GLU A 72 10.72 -5.75 5.16
N PHE A 73 9.74 -5.71 4.25
CA PHE A 73 9.08 -4.49 3.85
C PHE A 73 7.98 -4.09 4.85
N PRO A 74 7.93 -2.82 5.32
CA PRO A 74 6.86 -2.30 6.16
C PRO A 74 5.61 -1.94 5.33
N LEU A 75 5.19 -2.83 4.43
CA LEU A 75 4.11 -2.64 3.47
C LEU A 75 3.10 -3.79 3.58
N ASP A 76 1.89 -3.59 3.06
CA ASP A 76 0.93 -4.69 2.95
C ASP A 76 1.45 -5.78 1.99
N PRO A 77 1.12 -7.06 2.20
CA PRO A 77 1.70 -8.15 1.41
C PRO A 77 1.48 -8.01 -0.10
N PRO A 78 0.29 -7.59 -0.61
CA PRO A 78 0.13 -7.34 -2.04
C PRO A 78 1.09 -6.30 -2.61
N LEU A 79 1.39 -5.23 -1.86
CA LEU A 79 2.29 -4.15 -2.30
C LEU A 79 3.75 -4.61 -2.26
N ALA A 80 4.14 -5.34 -1.21
CA ALA A 80 5.47 -5.96 -1.15
C ALA A 80 5.70 -6.94 -2.31
N LYS A 81 4.69 -7.75 -2.66
CA LYS A 81 4.76 -8.65 -3.82
C LYS A 81 4.91 -7.88 -5.13
N MET A 82 4.24 -6.74 -5.28
CA MET A 82 4.35 -5.88 -6.45
C MET A 82 5.78 -5.37 -6.65
N LEU A 83 6.47 -4.97 -5.57
CA LEU A 83 7.88 -4.57 -5.62
C LEU A 83 8.80 -5.71 -6.06
N LEU A 84 8.64 -6.90 -5.46
CA LEU A 84 9.45 -8.07 -5.79
C LEU A 84 9.30 -8.48 -7.27
N VAL A 85 8.06 -8.45 -7.79
CA VAL A 85 7.81 -8.75 -9.20
C VAL A 85 8.29 -7.61 -10.11
N GLY A 86 8.22 -6.36 -9.65
CA GLY A 86 8.76 -5.20 -10.36
C GLY A 86 10.27 -5.28 -10.56
N GLU A 87 11.00 -5.81 -9.58
CA GLU A 87 12.43 -6.13 -9.71
C GLU A 87 12.68 -7.19 -10.79
N GLU A 88 11.91 -8.29 -10.78
CA GLU A 88 12.01 -9.37 -11.79
C GLU A 88 11.67 -8.90 -13.22
N LEU A 89 10.81 -7.89 -13.35
CA LEU A 89 10.37 -7.30 -14.62
C LEU A 89 11.15 -6.05 -15.04
N GLU A 90 12.21 -5.69 -14.31
CA GLU A 90 13.06 -4.51 -14.58
C GLU A 90 12.28 -3.17 -14.61
N CYS A 91 11.18 -3.06 -13.86
CA CYS A 91 10.35 -1.86 -13.76
C CYS A 91 10.19 -1.36 -12.31
N LEU A 92 11.24 -1.56 -11.50
CA LEU A 92 11.21 -1.26 -10.08
C LEU A 92 10.97 0.23 -9.81
N ASP A 93 11.58 1.13 -10.58
CA ASP A 93 11.48 2.59 -10.37
C ASP A 93 10.02 3.06 -10.44
N GLU A 94 9.30 2.70 -11.52
CA GLU A 94 7.90 3.08 -11.68
C GLU A 94 7.00 2.41 -10.64
N VAL A 95 7.27 1.15 -10.31
CA VAL A 95 6.50 0.39 -9.32
C VAL A 95 6.67 0.97 -7.92
N VAL A 96 7.89 1.34 -7.52
CA VAL A 96 8.17 1.98 -6.23
C VAL A 96 7.43 3.31 -6.11
N THR A 97 7.44 4.12 -7.17
CA THR A 97 6.68 5.38 -7.20
C THR A 97 5.17 5.12 -7.03
N ILE A 98 4.61 4.14 -7.76
CA ILE A 98 3.19 3.78 -7.64
C ILE A 98 2.85 3.30 -6.23
N VAL A 99 3.65 2.39 -5.66
CA VAL A 99 3.44 1.86 -4.30
C VAL A 99 3.51 2.99 -3.28
N SER A 100 4.48 3.89 -3.40
CA SER A 100 4.65 5.04 -2.51
C SER A 100 3.43 5.98 -2.56
N MET A 101 2.88 6.21 -3.75
CA MET A 101 1.66 7.01 -3.95
C MET A 101 0.41 6.35 -3.37
N LEU A 102 0.35 5.00 -3.33
CA LEU A 102 -0.77 4.24 -2.74
C LEU A 102 -0.68 4.18 -1.20
N SER A 103 0.52 4.19 -0.63
CA SER A 103 0.73 4.18 0.82
C SER A 103 0.39 5.51 1.50
N VAL A 104 0.24 6.58 0.72
CA VAL A 104 -0.08 7.92 1.23
C VAL A 104 -1.57 8.23 1.07
N PRO A 105 -2.20 8.97 2.00
CA PRO A 105 -3.59 9.42 1.82
C PRO A 105 -3.77 10.17 0.50
N SER A 106 -4.93 9.97 -0.14
CA SER A 106 -5.23 10.51 -1.48
C SER A 106 -4.65 11.91 -1.70
N VAL A 107 -3.77 11.99 -2.70
CA VAL A 107 -3.01 13.20 -3.05
C VAL A 107 -3.92 14.28 -3.64
N PHE A 108 -5.03 13.88 -4.26
CA PHE A 108 -6.04 14.80 -4.78
C PHE A 108 -6.88 15.39 -3.65
N PHE A 109 -7.06 16.71 -3.64
CA PHE A 109 -8.06 17.32 -2.77
C PHE A 109 -9.35 17.56 -3.54
N ARG A 110 -10.48 17.16 -2.95
CA ARG A 110 -11.80 17.55 -3.46
C ARG A 110 -12.21 18.86 -2.82
N LEU A 111 -12.41 19.89 -3.63
CA LEU A 111 -12.97 21.17 -3.20
C LEU A 111 -14.48 21.05 -2.96
N LYS A 112 -15.00 21.85 -2.03
CA LYS A 112 -16.43 21.81 -1.63
C LYS A 112 -17.33 22.57 -2.61
N ASP A 113 -16.78 23.59 -3.28
CA ASP A 113 -17.52 24.39 -4.26
C ASP A 113 -17.68 23.63 -5.58
N GLN A 114 -18.87 23.65 -6.18
CA GLN A 114 -19.17 22.92 -7.42
C GLN A 114 -18.40 23.49 -8.62
N ALA A 115 -18.18 24.80 -8.67
CA ALA A 115 -17.44 25.45 -9.74
C ALA A 115 -15.97 24.99 -9.75
N GLU A 116 -15.28 25.11 -8.61
CA GLU A 116 -13.89 24.69 -8.47
C GLU A 116 -13.70 23.17 -8.61
N LYS A 117 -14.72 22.38 -8.23
CA LYS A 117 -14.72 20.92 -8.45
C LYS A 117 -14.68 20.57 -9.94
N SER A 118 -15.45 21.26 -10.77
CA SER A 118 -15.47 21.05 -12.22
C SER A 118 -14.13 21.40 -12.87
N GLU A 119 -13.45 22.43 -12.38
CA GLU A 119 -12.13 22.83 -12.83
C GLU A 119 -11.06 21.81 -12.42
N SER A 120 -11.09 21.34 -11.17
CA SER A 120 -10.21 20.27 -10.68
C SER A 120 -10.41 18.96 -11.46
N ASP A 121 -11.66 18.57 -11.75
CA ASP A 121 -11.96 17.38 -12.54
C ASP A 121 -11.56 17.53 -14.01
N ALA A 122 -11.61 18.76 -14.56
CA ALA A 122 -11.10 19.04 -15.91
C ALA A 122 -9.58 18.97 -15.97
N ASP A 123 -8.88 19.46 -14.94
CA ASP A 123 -7.43 19.38 -14.87
C ASP A 123 -6.95 17.93 -14.66
N ARG A 124 -7.62 17.17 -13.80
CA ARG A 124 -7.35 15.74 -13.62
C ARG A 124 -7.53 14.95 -14.92
N ARG A 125 -8.54 15.30 -15.73
CA ARG A 125 -8.77 14.67 -17.04
C ARG A 125 -7.62 14.85 -18.03
N LYS A 126 -6.83 15.92 -17.92
CA LYS A 126 -5.65 16.13 -18.79
C LYS A 126 -4.53 15.12 -18.54
N HIS A 127 -4.45 14.63 -17.31
CA HIS A 127 -3.41 13.70 -16.86
C HIS A 127 -3.90 12.25 -16.83
N LEU A 128 -5.16 12.02 -17.22
CA LEU A 128 -5.78 10.70 -17.24
C LEU A 128 -5.16 9.85 -18.35
N VAL A 129 -4.54 8.75 -17.93
CA VAL A 129 -4.16 7.67 -18.85
C VAL A 129 -5.39 6.77 -19.04
N PRO A 130 -5.88 6.56 -20.27
CA PRO A 130 -7.05 5.71 -20.50
C PRO A 130 -6.84 4.32 -19.91
N GLY A 131 -7.75 3.92 -19.01
CA GLY A 131 -7.75 2.58 -18.42
C GLY A 131 -6.84 2.37 -17.20
N SER A 132 -6.11 3.39 -16.71
CA SER A 132 -5.28 3.22 -15.50
C SER A 132 -5.17 4.47 -14.61
N ASP A 133 -5.73 4.36 -13.40
CA ASP A 133 -5.59 5.36 -12.34
C ASP A 133 -4.19 5.34 -11.69
N HIS A 134 -3.53 4.17 -11.67
CA HIS A 134 -2.17 4.03 -11.16
C HIS A 134 -1.17 4.73 -12.07
N LEU A 135 -1.32 4.61 -13.39
CA LEU A 135 -0.47 5.31 -14.36
C LEU A 135 -0.73 6.81 -14.36
N MET A 136 -1.97 7.26 -14.13
CA MET A 136 -2.23 8.68 -13.87
C MET A 136 -1.41 9.18 -12.67
N SER A 137 -1.38 8.42 -11.58
CA SER A 137 -0.66 8.81 -10.35
C SER A 137 0.85 8.89 -10.58
N LEU A 138 1.40 7.95 -11.35
CA LEU A 138 2.80 7.95 -11.78
C LEU A 138 3.14 9.19 -12.63
N ASN A 139 2.34 9.46 -13.66
CA ASN A 139 2.55 10.61 -14.56
C ASN A 139 2.53 11.94 -13.79
N LEU A 140 1.60 12.11 -12.85
CA LEU A 140 1.54 13.29 -12.00
C LEU A 140 2.75 13.44 -11.09
N TYR A 141 3.26 12.31 -10.56
CA TYR A 141 4.46 12.33 -9.74
C TYR A 141 5.69 12.76 -10.55
N GLN A 142 5.87 12.18 -11.74
CA GLN A 142 6.95 12.55 -12.65
C GLN A 142 6.89 14.03 -13.05
N GLN A 143 5.71 14.55 -13.41
CA GLN A 143 5.55 15.97 -13.71
C GLN A 143 5.82 16.86 -12.50
N TRP A 144 5.47 16.43 -11.30
CA TRP A 144 5.79 17.17 -10.09
C TRP A 144 7.30 17.26 -9.84
N GLU A 145 8.00 16.15 -10.06
CA GLU A 145 9.44 16.04 -9.93
C GLU A 145 10.17 16.91 -10.97
N GLU A 146 9.74 16.87 -12.24
CA GLU A 146 10.22 17.75 -13.31
C GLU A 146 10.04 19.24 -12.95
N ASN A 147 8.96 19.57 -12.24
CA ASN A 147 8.67 20.91 -11.72
C ASN A 147 9.35 21.21 -10.38
N LYS A 148 10.49 20.55 -10.09
CA LYS A 148 11.36 20.76 -8.92
C LYS A 148 10.65 20.60 -7.58
N CYS A 149 9.63 19.74 -7.52
CA CYS A 149 8.87 19.46 -6.31
C CYS A 149 8.22 20.72 -5.68
N LEU A 150 7.89 21.72 -6.50
CA LEU A 150 7.38 23.00 -6.03
C LEU A 150 5.95 22.91 -5.51
N GLY A 151 5.69 23.58 -4.39
CA GLY A 151 4.36 23.64 -3.78
C GLY A 151 3.34 24.41 -4.60
N ASP A 152 3.78 25.38 -5.41
CA ASP A 152 2.89 26.18 -6.24
C ASP A 152 2.35 25.39 -7.44
N TRP A 153 3.13 24.44 -7.97
CA TRP A 153 2.66 23.50 -8.96
C TRP A 153 1.55 22.60 -8.38
N CYS A 154 1.72 22.10 -7.14
CA CYS A 154 0.69 21.32 -6.46
C CYS A 154 -0.61 22.11 -6.26
N LYS A 155 -0.54 23.42 -5.95
CA LYS A 155 -1.73 24.26 -5.81
C LYS A 155 -2.48 24.40 -7.14
N LYS A 156 -1.74 24.64 -8.23
CA LYS A 156 -2.31 24.79 -9.59
C LYS A 156 -3.02 23.51 -10.06
N HIS A 157 -2.46 22.36 -9.74
CA HIS A 157 -2.96 21.04 -10.16
C HIS A 157 -3.81 20.33 -9.10
N HIS A 158 -4.30 21.07 -8.10
CA HIS A 158 -5.22 20.57 -7.08
C HIS A 158 -4.71 19.35 -6.28
N MET A 159 -3.42 19.35 -5.95
CA MET A 159 -2.74 18.29 -5.20
C MET A 159 -2.25 18.74 -3.82
N ARG A 160 -2.22 17.77 -2.90
CA ARG A 160 -1.71 17.94 -1.54
C ARG A 160 -0.19 17.73 -1.50
N LEU A 161 0.54 18.83 -1.34
CA LEU A 161 2.01 18.81 -1.19
C LEU A 161 2.49 17.89 -0.06
N ARG A 162 1.77 17.85 1.08
CA ARG A 162 2.13 16.98 2.20
C ARG A 162 2.06 15.49 1.86
N GLY A 163 1.14 15.11 0.97
CA GLY A 163 1.04 13.74 0.48
C GLY A 163 2.25 13.38 -0.39
N LEU A 164 2.51 14.19 -1.43
CA LEU A 164 3.64 14.00 -2.34
C LEU A 164 5.00 13.93 -1.61
N LYS A 165 5.24 14.83 -0.66
CA LYS A 165 6.47 14.79 0.16
C LYS A 165 6.60 13.52 1.01
N ARG A 166 5.49 12.97 1.50
CA ARG A 166 5.50 11.70 2.23
C ARG A 166 5.77 10.53 1.29
N SER A 167 5.28 10.60 0.05
CA SER A 167 5.55 9.59 -0.98
C SER A 167 7.05 9.47 -1.24
N ILE A 168 7.77 10.60 -1.41
CA ILE A 168 9.23 10.61 -1.54
C ILE A 168 9.89 9.87 -0.37
N VAL A 169 9.49 10.17 0.86
CA VAL A 169 10.08 9.53 2.05
C VAL A 169 9.82 8.02 2.07
N PHE A 170 8.64 7.60 1.61
CA PHE A 170 8.31 6.18 1.46
C PHE A 170 9.16 5.50 0.39
N GLU A 171 9.31 6.12 -0.78
CA GLU A 171 10.14 5.66 -1.88
C GLU A 171 11.59 5.45 -1.44
N PHE A 172 12.20 6.46 -0.78
CA PHE A 172 13.55 6.34 -0.22
C PHE A 172 13.69 5.24 0.85
N ASN A 173 12.63 4.98 1.62
CA ASN A 173 12.66 3.90 2.62
C ASN A 173 12.51 2.53 1.97
N CYS A 174 11.72 2.40 0.90
CA CYS A 174 11.55 1.12 0.20
C CYS A 174 12.82 0.72 -0.55
N LEU A 175 13.50 1.68 -1.20
CA LEU A 175 14.78 1.45 -1.91
C LEU A 175 15.97 1.11 -1.00
N ARG A 176 15.80 1.16 0.33
CA ARG A 176 16.85 0.79 1.29
C ARG A 176 16.87 -0.68 1.67
N TYR A 177 15.78 -1.40 1.37
CA TYR A 177 15.64 -2.84 1.59
C TYR A 177 15.86 -3.55 0.27
#